data_AF-A0A535BFF5-F1
#
_entry.id   AF-A0A535BFF5-F1
#
_cell.length_a   1.000
_cell.length_b   1.000
_cell.length_c   1.000
_cell.angle_alpha   90.00
_cell.angle_beta   90.00
_cell.angle_gamma   90.00
#
_symmetry.space_group_name_H-M   'P 1'
#
loop_
_entity.id
_entity.type
_entity.pdbx_description
1 polymer ?
#
loop_
_entity_poly.entity_id
_entity_poly.type
_entity_poly.pdbx_seq_one_letter_code
_entity_poly.pdbx_strand_id
1 'polypeptide(L)'
;MRFSTPQENVSKNCLLLRARSCRLSRSDEEGTAMKTFENIDAKSVKQAAALLQKFQQEKKSAIVVSGGSEILQLMKERVITPDYVVNLKTIPGLNTIKEERGGFRIGALTTLSEIEEHAGSGVAADP
;
A
#
# COMPACT_ATOMS: atom_id res chain seq x y z
N MET A 1 17.36 4.14 -45.24
CA MET A 1 18.50 4.19 -44.30
C MET A 1 18.53 2.87 -43.53
N ARG A 2 19.47 1.99 -43.88
CA ARG A 2 19.78 0.77 -43.15
C ARG A 2 20.81 1.13 -42.09
N PHE A 3 20.55 0.83 -40.83
CA PHE A 3 21.60 0.83 -39.80
C PHE A 3 21.82 -0.61 -39.36
N SER A 4 23.01 -1.09 -39.70
CA SER A 4 23.63 -2.36 -39.39
C SER A 4 23.83 -2.51 -37.89
N THR A 5 23.36 -3.62 -37.31
CA THR A 5 23.85 -4.10 -36.03
C THR A 5 25.18 -4.86 -36.24
N PRO A 6 26.18 -4.69 -35.36
CA PRO A 6 27.34 -5.56 -35.33
C PRO A 6 26.93 -6.95 -34.81
N GLN A 7 27.09 -7.96 -35.67
CA GLN A 7 27.25 -9.34 -35.26
C GLN A 7 28.66 -9.51 -34.71
N GLU A 8 28.84 -10.04 -33.49
CA GLU A 8 30.10 -10.69 -33.15
C GLU A 8 29.88 -11.94 -32.26
N ASN A 9 29.87 -13.07 -32.96
CA ASN A 9 30.41 -14.37 -32.58
C ASN A 9 29.96 -15.05 -31.28
N VAL A 10 28.93 -15.87 -31.45
CA VAL A 10 28.70 -17.08 -30.68
C VAL A 10 29.83 -18.09 -30.97
N SER A 11 30.82 -18.17 -30.08
CA SER A 11 31.81 -19.27 -30.08
C SER A 11 31.69 -20.14 -28.84
N LYS A 12 30.88 -21.19 -29.00
CA LYS A 12 31.08 -22.57 -28.52
C LYS A 12 32.32 -22.80 -27.63
N ASN A 13 32.09 -22.95 -26.32
CA ASN A 13 32.66 -24.05 -25.52
C ASN A 13 32.13 -23.96 -24.09
N CYS A 14 31.01 -24.62 -23.82
CA CYS A 14 30.61 -24.95 -22.45
C CYS A 14 30.70 -26.47 -22.31
N LEU A 15 31.94 -26.95 -22.24
CA LEU A 15 32.23 -28.29 -21.76
C LEU A 15 33.12 -28.12 -20.52
N LEU A 16 32.65 -28.70 -19.41
CA LEU A 16 33.41 -29.01 -18.21
C LEU A 16 33.91 -27.82 -17.37
N LEU A 17 33.17 -27.50 -16.30
CA LEU A 17 33.61 -27.85 -14.94
C LEU A 17 32.51 -27.57 -13.89
N ARG A 18 32.42 -28.45 -12.90
CA ARG A 18 31.47 -28.45 -11.81
C ARG A 18 31.75 -27.37 -10.75
N ALA A 19 30.66 -26.95 -10.12
CA ALA A 19 30.54 -26.47 -8.74
C ALA A 19 31.32 -25.22 -8.33
N ARG A 20 30.58 -24.11 -8.18
CA ARG A 20 30.60 -23.21 -7.00
C ARG A 20 29.64 -22.05 -7.24
N SER A 21 28.67 -21.89 -6.33
CA SER A 21 27.93 -20.64 -6.11
C SER A 21 27.45 -19.94 -7.40
N CYS A 22 26.46 -20.52 -8.08
CA CYS A 22 25.59 -19.70 -8.90
C CYS A 22 24.67 -18.91 -7.94
N ARG A 23 25.25 -17.89 -7.31
CA ARG A 23 24.48 -16.78 -6.76
C ARG A 23 23.83 -16.18 -7.98
N LEU A 24 22.60 -16.60 -8.21
CA LEU A 24 21.76 -16.12 -9.29
C LEU A 24 21.62 -14.62 -9.05
N SER A 25 22.54 -13.84 -9.61
CA SER A 25 22.36 -12.42 -9.82
C SER A 25 21.15 -12.34 -10.71
N ARG A 26 19.98 -12.14 -10.08
CA ARG A 26 18.82 -11.60 -10.79
C ARG A 26 19.30 -10.26 -11.33
N SER A 27 19.73 -10.30 -12.57
CA SER A 27 19.87 -9.13 -13.42
C SER A 27 18.57 -8.37 -13.31
N ASP A 28 18.69 -7.09 -13.02
CA ASP A 28 17.61 -6.14 -12.85
C ASP A 28 16.53 -6.37 -13.91
N GLU A 29 15.35 -6.84 -13.48
CA GLU A 29 14.15 -6.78 -14.31
C GLU A 29 13.77 -5.30 -14.40
N GLU A 30 14.31 -4.66 -15.44
CA GLU A 30 14.05 -3.28 -15.76
C GLU A 30 12.62 -3.15 -16.30
N GLY A 31 11.69 -3.08 -15.34
CA GLY A 31 10.26 -2.92 -15.54
C GLY A 31 9.48 -3.63 -14.43
N THR A 32 8.71 -2.88 -13.62
CA THR A 32 7.65 -3.36 -12.69
C THR A 32 7.97 -3.47 -11.18
N ALA A 33 8.95 -2.75 -10.62
CA ALA A 33 9.02 -2.57 -9.15
C ALA A 33 8.35 -1.25 -8.71
N MET A 34 7.60 -1.28 -7.59
CA MET A 34 6.99 -0.11 -6.95
C MET A 34 8.07 0.71 -6.20
N LYS A 35 7.90 2.04 -6.11
CA LYS A 35 8.75 2.88 -5.27
C LYS A 35 8.75 2.38 -3.83
N THR A 36 9.92 2.33 -3.19
CA THR A 36 10.04 2.03 -1.76
C THR A 36 9.38 3.12 -0.92
N PHE A 37 8.63 2.72 0.10
CA PHE A 37 7.97 3.61 1.06
C PHE A 37 8.13 3.07 2.48
N GLU A 38 8.04 3.94 3.47
CA GLU A 38 8.07 3.56 4.88
C GLU A 38 6.63 3.47 5.43
N ASN A 39 6.33 2.40 6.16
CA ASN A 39 5.05 2.22 6.83
C ASN A 39 5.19 2.54 8.32
N ILE A 40 4.31 3.41 8.84
CA ILE A 40 4.33 3.87 10.23
C ILE A 40 2.97 3.59 10.87
N ASP A 41 2.98 2.81 11.95
CA ASP A 41 1.80 2.54 12.77
C ASP A 41 1.53 3.70 13.73
N ALA A 42 0.41 4.39 13.53
CA ALA A 42 -0.03 5.43 14.44
C ALA A 42 -0.76 4.83 15.64
N LYS A 43 -0.41 5.25 16.86
CA LYS A 43 -1.05 4.81 18.11
C LYS A 43 -2.23 5.69 18.52
N SER A 44 -2.37 6.87 17.92
CA SER A 44 -3.49 7.79 18.16
C SER A 44 -3.75 8.69 16.95
N VAL A 45 -4.96 9.25 16.87
CA VAL A 45 -5.33 10.23 15.83
C VAL A 45 -4.43 11.47 15.89
N LYS A 46 -4.09 11.92 17.11
CA LYS A 46 -3.19 13.06 17.32
C LYS A 46 -1.78 12.77 16.79
N GLN A 47 -1.28 11.55 16.99
CA GLN A 47 0.01 11.15 16.46
C GLN A 47 -0.02 11.07 14.92
N ALA A 48 -1.07 10.50 14.34
CA ALA A 48 -1.23 10.44 12.89
C ALA A 48 -1.22 11.86 12.28
N ALA A 49 -2.01 12.78 12.84
CA ALA A 49 -2.05 14.17 12.40
C ALA A 49 -0.69 14.89 12.52
N ALA A 50 0.02 14.67 13.62
CA ALA A 50 1.35 15.24 13.83
C ALA A 50 2.39 14.70 12.82
N LEU A 51 2.33 13.40 12.49
CA LEU A 51 3.21 12.80 11.48
C LEU A 51 2.95 13.39 10.09
N LEU A 52 1.69 13.52 9.68
CA LEU A 52 1.34 14.13 8.40
C LEU A 52 1.82 15.58 8.30
N GLN A 53 1.64 16.37 9.36
CA GLN A 53 2.12 17.75 9.41
C GLN A 53 3.65 17.81 9.31
N LYS A 54 4.35 16.93 10.03
CA LYS A 54 5.82 16.83 9.96
C LYS A 54 6.29 16.50 8.53
N PHE A 55 5.70 15.49 7.89
CA PHE A 55 6.10 15.10 6.53
C PHE A 55 5.79 16.18 5.49
N GLN A 56 4.68 16.89 5.65
CA GLN A 56 4.35 18.04 4.82
C GLN A 56 5.39 19.16 4.94
N GLN A 57 5.86 19.46 6.15
CA GLN A 57 6.94 20.44 6.39
C GLN A 57 8.26 20.00 5.77
N GLU A 58 8.56 18.69 5.79
CA GLU A 58 9.73 18.10 5.13
C GLU A 58 9.58 17.98 3.60
N LYS A 59 8.45 18.44 3.03
CA LYS A 59 8.09 18.29 1.61
C LYS A 59 8.10 16.84 1.13
N LYS A 60 7.81 15.89 2.03
CA LYS A 60 7.69 14.47 1.72
C LYS A 60 6.22 14.08 1.57
N SER A 61 5.95 13.17 0.64
CA SER A 61 4.60 12.69 0.38
C SER A 61 4.21 11.64 1.40
N ALA A 62 3.09 11.84 2.08
CA ALA A 62 2.56 10.89 3.06
C ALA A 62 1.08 10.65 2.82
N ILE A 63 0.65 9.40 2.96
CA ILE A 63 -0.76 9.02 2.82
C ILE A 63 -1.21 8.19 4.01
N VAL A 64 -2.49 8.35 4.36
CA VAL A 64 -3.12 7.63 5.46
C VAL A 64 -3.79 6.38 4.92
N VAL A 65 -3.59 5.25 5.59
CA VAL A 65 -4.16 3.97 5.19
C VAL A 65 -4.90 3.30 6.34
N SER A 66 -6.07 2.76 6.00
CA SER A 66 -6.84 1.82 6.83
C SER A 66 -6.88 0.45 6.15
N GLY A 67 -7.93 0.16 5.38
CA GLY A 67 -8.12 -1.09 4.62
C GLY A 67 -7.00 -1.33 3.61
N GLY A 68 -6.53 -0.27 2.94
CA GLY A 68 -5.36 -0.28 2.07
C GLY A 68 -5.59 -0.84 0.66
N SER A 69 -6.74 -1.45 0.37
CA SER A 69 -7.03 -2.05 -0.94
C SER A 69 -6.88 -1.06 -2.09
N GLU A 70 -7.53 0.10 -1.97
CA GLU A 70 -7.48 1.14 -3.01
C GLU A 70 -6.10 1.76 -3.13
N ILE A 71 -5.51 2.15 -2.00
CA ILE A 71 -4.22 2.84 -1.96
C ILE A 71 -3.12 1.95 -2.55
N LEU A 72 -3.11 0.66 -2.23
CA LEU A 72 -2.14 -0.29 -2.78
C LEU A 72 -2.30 -0.45 -4.29
N GLN A 73 -3.52 -0.43 -4.82
CA GLN A 73 -3.76 -0.48 -6.26
C GLN A 73 -3.20 0.79 -6.95
N LEU A 74 -3.52 1.96 -6.41
CA LEU A 74 -3.01 3.24 -6.93
C LEU A 74 -1.48 3.33 -6.87
N MET A 75 -0.84 2.72 -5.87
CA MET A 75 0.62 2.64 -5.77
C MET A 75 1.22 1.69 -6.80
N LYS A 76 0.55 0.56 -7.12
CA LYS A 76 0.98 -0.38 -8.17
C LYS A 76 0.91 0.26 -9.55
N GLU A 77 -0.16 0.99 -9.82
CA GLU A 77 -0.38 1.73 -11.06
C GLU A 77 0.44 3.03 -11.14
N ARG A 78 1.20 3.36 -10.07
CA ARG A 78 2.05 4.55 -9.94
C ARG A 78 1.28 5.87 -10.09
N VAL A 79 -0.04 5.84 -9.87
CA VAL A 79 -0.90 7.04 -9.77
C VAL A 79 -0.49 7.87 -8.56
N ILE A 80 -0.12 7.20 -7.46
CA ILE A 80 0.45 7.81 -6.26
C ILE A 80 1.78 7.13 -5.91
N THR A 81 2.75 7.91 -5.42
CA THR A 81 4.09 7.41 -5.04
C THR A 81 4.56 8.00 -3.71
N PRO A 82 3.83 7.72 -2.60
CA PRO A 82 4.15 8.28 -1.29
C PRO A 82 5.53 7.85 -0.80
N ASP A 83 6.16 8.69 0.02
CA ASP A 83 7.34 8.33 0.80
C ASP A 83 6.94 7.59 2.08
N TYR A 84 5.80 7.97 2.67
CA TYR A 84 5.28 7.39 3.91
C TYR A 84 3.83 6.93 3.79
N VAL A 85 3.54 5.80 4.44
CA VAL A 85 2.20 5.28 4.64
C VAL A 85 1.92 5.26 6.14
N VAL A 86 0.97 6.05 6.60
CA VAL A 86 0.54 6.11 8.00
C VAL A 86 -0.63 5.16 8.21
N ASN A 87 -0.39 4.04 8.88
CA ASN A 87 -1.40 3.04 9.20
C ASN A 87 -2.23 3.48 10.41
N LEU A 88 -3.55 3.52 10.25
CA LEU A 88 -4.50 3.84 11.31
C LEU A 88 -5.06 2.61 12.03
N LYS A 89 -4.92 1.40 11.48
CA LYS A 89 -5.54 0.17 12.03
C LYS A 89 -5.13 -0.12 13.48
N THR A 90 -3.99 0.40 13.92
CA THR A 90 -3.46 0.27 15.28
C THR A 90 -4.12 1.19 16.29
N ILE A 91 -4.97 2.14 15.86
CA ILE A 91 -5.65 3.07 16.77
C ILE A 91 -6.95 2.43 17.29
N PRO A 92 -7.09 2.22 18.61
CA PRO A 92 -8.31 1.63 19.17
C PRO A 92 -9.49 2.60 19.10
N GLY A 93 -10.70 2.05 18.98
CA GLY A 93 -11.96 2.80 19.07
C GLY A 93 -12.39 3.53 17.79
N LEU A 94 -11.62 3.44 16.71
CA LEU A 94 -11.99 4.01 15.40
C LEU A 94 -12.87 3.09 14.54
N ASN A 95 -13.16 1.87 14.98
CA ASN A 95 -14.04 0.90 14.31
C ASN A 95 -15.39 0.73 15.02
N THR A 96 -15.90 1.80 15.66
CA THR A 96 -17.13 1.72 16.45
C THR A 96 -18.31 2.37 15.73
N ILE A 97 -19.48 1.76 15.86
CA ILE A 97 -20.77 2.36 15.49
C ILE A 97 -21.50 2.66 16.79
N LYS A 98 -21.93 3.90 16.99
CA LYS A 98 -22.68 4.33 18.18
C LYS A 98 -23.94 5.04 17.77
N GLU A 99 -25.06 4.66 18.39
CA GLU A 99 -26.29 5.43 18.31
C GLU A 99 -26.18 6.66 19.24
N GLU A 100 -26.44 7.83 18.68
CA GLU A 100 -26.50 9.11 19.39
C GLU A 100 -27.90 9.72 19.18
N ARG A 101 -28.26 10.77 19.94
CA ARG A 101 -29.61 11.34 19.89
C ARG A 101 -29.93 11.88 18.49
N GLY A 102 -30.66 11.07 17.70
CA GLY A 102 -31.11 11.40 16.36
C GLY A 102 -30.21 10.90 15.21
N GLY A 103 -29.24 10.01 15.46
CA GLY A 103 -28.44 9.44 14.38
C GLY A 103 -27.35 8.47 14.82
N PHE A 104 -26.48 8.10 13.89
CA PHE A 104 -25.36 7.20 14.13
C PHE A 104 -24.02 7.91 13.97
N ARG A 105 -23.11 7.65 14.89
CA ARG A 105 -21.70 7.99 14.79
C ARG A 105 -20.92 6.75 14.35
N ILE A 106 -20.36 6.80 13.15
CA ILE A 106 -19.59 5.71 12.55
C ILE A 106 -18.10 6.05 12.60
N GLY A 107 -17.29 5.12 13.08
CA GLY A 107 -15.84 5.24 13.12
C GLY A 107 -15.20 5.10 11.74
N ALA A 108 -14.10 5.81 11.49
CA ALA A 108 -13.42 5.82 10.19
C ALA A 108 -12.79 4.47 9.78
N LEU A 109 -12.62 3.54 10.73
CA LEU A 109 -12.13 2.18 10.47
C LEU A 109 -13.25 1.15 10.44
N THR A 110 -14.51 1.55 10.65
CA THR A 110 -15.64 0.64 10.56
C THR A 110 -15.76 0.12 9.12
N THR A 111 -15.75 -1.19 8.98
CA THR A 111 -15.84 -1.87 7.68
C THR A 111 -17.29 -1.91 7.20
N LEU A 112 -17.49 -2.08 5.89
CA LEU A 112 -18.83 -2.22 5.32
C LEU A 112 -19.56 -3.45 5.90
N SER A 113 -18.85 -4.55 6.16
CA SER A 113 -19.41 -5.74 6.79
C SER A 113 -19.93 -5.47 8.21
N GLU A 114 -19.17 -4.73 9.03
CA GLU A 114 -19.62 -4.32 10.37
C GLU A 114 -20.86 -3.42 10.30
N ILE A 115 -20.97 -2.56 9.28
CA ILE A 115 -22.16 -1.73 9.06
C ILE A 115 -23.37 -2.57 8.65
N GLU A 116 -23.19 -3.52 7.74
CA GLU A 116 -24.24 -4.44 7.29
C GLU A 116 -24.80 -5.27 8.45
N GLU A 117 -23.91 -5.86 9.27
CA GLU A 117 -24.28 -6.63 10.46
C GLU A 117 -25.04 -5.77 11.49
N HIS A 118 -24.63 -4.51 11.66
CA HIS A 118 -25.30 -3.59 12.58
C HIS A 118 -26.66 -3.14 12.05
N ALA A 119 -26.77 -2.85 10.74
CA ALA A 119 -28.03 -2.47 10.10
C ALA A 119 -29.06 -3.61 10.11
N GLY A 120 -28.62 -4.87 9.97
CA GLY A 120 -29.48 -6.05 10.10
C GLY A 120 -30.16 -6.19 11.47
N SER A 121 -29.69 -5.47 12.48
CA SER A 121 -30.29 -5.43 13.82
C SER A 121 -31.24 -4.24 14.06
N GLY A 122 -31.30 -3.27 13.14
CA GLY A 122 -32.01 -1.98 13.37
C GLY A 122 -32.77 -1.39 12.19
N VAL A 123 -32.68 -1.95 10.98
CA VAL A 123 -33.54 -1.53 9.86
C VAL A 123 -34.79 -2.40 9.91
N ALA A 124 -35.89 -1.83 10.43
CA ALA A 124 -37.21 -2.35 10.13
C ALA A 124 -37.31 -2.47 8.61
N ALA A 125 -37.38 -3.70 8.12
CA ALA A 125 -37.72 -4.01 6.75
C ALA A 125 -39.03 -3.29 6.44
N ASP A 126 -38.97 -2.27 5.58
CA ASP A 126 -40.16 -1.73 4.94
C ASP A 126 -40.69 -2.85 4.00
N PRO A 127 -41.97 -3.24 4.11
CA PRO A 127 -42.54 -4.38 3.39
C PRO A 127 -42.66 -4.18 1.87
#